data_AF-A0AB39MKM8-F1
#
_entry.id   AF-A0AB39MKM8-F1
#
_cell.length_a   1.000
_cell.length_b   1.000
_cell.length_c   1.000
_cell.angle_alpha   90.00
_cell.angle_beta   90.00
_cell.angle_gamma   90.00
#
_symmetry.space_group_name_H-M   'P 1'
#
loop_
_entity.id
_entity.type
_entity.pdbx_description
1 polymer ?
#
loop_
_entity_poly.entity_id
_entity_poly.type
_entity_poly.pdbx_seq_one_letter_code
_entity_poly.pdbx_strand_id
1 'polypeptide(L)'
;MNPNAILTYSQVLPPGQNSHPFPRDPAIYRNPERTPTQHSSTSARSASTRRSNREGSARQEEVAAVIDELAVDPDVSGILLQLPLPTGLDAATLINRIPTAKDVDGLTTASAGRLARGERGLRPCTPSGVVELLDAEGIEIKGACVAVVGWGELVGRPLAQLLVRRGATVTVAHEFTADLAAVTRPADILVVATGVRGLVGPEHVKPGATVIDVGIHRTPDGLTGDVRAAELDGIAGRITPVPGGVGPMTIAMLMVNTLQAAEWNAEAEAEPA
;
A
#
# COMPACT_ATOMS: atom_id res chain seq x y z
N MET A 1 8.26 22.31 -2.59
CA MET A 1 8.51 22.24 -1.12
C MET A 1 7.40 21.39 -0.54
N ASN A 2 7.75 20.30 0.14
CA ASN A 2 6.77 19.37 0.72
C ASN A 2 6.70 19.67 2.23
N PRO A 3 5.75 20.51 2.72
CA PRO A 3 5.54 20.61 4.15
C PRO A 3 4.97 19.26 4.59
N ASN A 4 5.72 18.50 5.38
CA ASN A 4 5.29 17.17 5.80
C ASN A 4 4.03 17.33 6.65
N ALA A 5 2.93 16.87 6.08
CA ALA A 5 1.61 16.95 6.66
C ALA A 5 1.38 15.69 7.49
N ILE A 6 0.96 15.85 8.74
CA ILE A 6 0.20 14.79 9.39
C ILE A 6 -1.21 14.87 8.80
N LEU A 7 -1.56 13.84 8.03
CA LEU A 7 -2.88 13.67 7.46
C LEU A 7 -3.67 12.79 8.43
N THR A 8 -4.76 13.33 8.92
CA THR A 8 -5.66 12.59 9.82
C THR A 8 -6.97 12.39 9.11
N TYR A 9 -7.59 11.25 9.34
CA TYR A 9 -8.92 10.95 8.85
C TYR A 9 -9.86 10.83 10.04
N SER A 10 -10.96 11.57 9.97
CA SER A 10 -11.97 11.68 11.02
C SER A 10 -13.32 11.19 10.52
N GLN A 11 -14.02 10.54 11.46
CA GLN A 11 -15.36 9.95 11.43
C GLN A 11 -15.96 9.61 10.06
N VAL A 12 -16.24 8.31 9.88
CA VAL A 12 -17.13 7.81 8.84
C VAL A 12 -18.50 7.56 9.47
N LEU A 13 -19.51 8.37 9.11
CA LEU A 13 -20.88 8.22 9.62
C LEU A 13 -21.50 6.87 9.21
N PRO A 14 -22.21 6.14 10.09
CA PRO A 14 -22.78 4.85 9.76
C PRO A 14 -24.09 4.97 8.94
N PRO A 15 -24.27 4.17 7.88
CA PRO A 15 -25.59 3.76 7.43
C PRO A 15 -25.81 2.25 7.60
N GLY A 16 -27.05 1.88 7.91
CA GLY A 16 -27.47 0.49 8.10
C GLY A 16 -27.36 -0.37 6.83
N GLN A 17 -27.05 -1.64 7.09
CA GLN A 17 -26.97 -2.83 6.22
C GLN A 17 -25.82 -2.91 5.20
N ASN A 18 -25.12 -4.05 5.30
CA ASN A 18 -23.91 -4.44 4.59
C ASN A 18 -24.05 -4.41 3.05
N SER A 19 -23.15 -3.70 2.38
CA SER A 19 -22.79 -3.94 0.99
C SER A 19 -21.34 -3.50 0.70
N HIS A 20 -20.57 -4.37 0.05
CA HIS A 20 -19.18 -4.13 -0.38
C HIS A 20 -19.03 -2.80 -1.16
N PRO A 21 -17.95 -2.02 -0.93
CA PRO A 21 -17.85 -0.65 -1.45
C PRO A 21 -17.44 -0.52 -2.93
N PHE A 22 -17.16 -1.61 -3.65
CA PHE A 22 -16.71 -1.54 -5.05
C PHE A 22 -17.61 -2.34 -6.01
N PRO A 23 -17.96 -1.77 -7.19
CA PRO A 23 -18.69 -2.50 -8.22
C PRO A 23 -17.82 -3.62 -8.80
N ARG A 24 -18.37 -4.83 -8.87
CA ARG A 24 -17.71 -6.05 -9.39
C ARG A 24 -17.58 -6.09 -10.92
N ASP A 25 -17.66 -4.95 -11.60
CA ASP A 25 -17.61 -4.91 -13.07
C ASP A 25 -16.21 -4.55 -13.59
N PRO A 26 -15.40 -5.52 -14.06
CA PRO A 26 -14.07 -5.28 -14.60
C PRO A 26 -14.06 -4.45 -15.89
N ALA A 27 -15.21 -4.16 -16.51
CA ALA A 27 -15.28 -3.32 -17.70
C ALA A 27 -15.07 -1.82 -17.41
N ILE A 28 -15.24 -1.37 -16.16
CA ILE A 28 -15.13 0.05 -15.77
C ILE A 28 -13.69 0.56 -15.87
N TYR A 29 -12.70 -0.31 -15.69
CA TYR A 29 -11.27 0.04 -15.73
C TYR A 29 -10.64 -0.04 -17.13
N ARG A 30 -11.41 -0.40 -18.17
CA ARG A 30 -10.90 -0.58 -19.55
C ARG A 30 -11.07 0.63 -20.47
N ASN A 31 -11.79 1.69 -20.08
CA ASN A 31 -12.09 2.79 -20.99
C ASN A 31 -12.20 4.17 -20.30
N PRO A 32 -11.22 5.09 -20.48
CA PRO A 32 -11.19 6.38 -19.78
C PRO A 32 -12.24 7.42 -20.26
N GLU A 33 -13.06 7.13 -21.27
CA GLU A 33 -14.04 8.09 -21.83
C GLU A 33 -15.52 7.82 -21.48
N ARG A 34 -15.83 6.78 -20.69
CA ARG A 34 -17.22 6.54 -20.26
C ARG A 34 -17.53 7.28 -18.96
N THR A 35 -18.20 8.42 -19.07
CA THR A 35 -18.86 9.09 -17.94
C THR A 35 -20.02 8.22 -17.42
N PRO A 36 -20.16 8.02 -16.10
CA PRO A 36 -21.30 7.28 -15.56
C PRO A 36 -22.58 8.07 -15.76
N THR A 37 -23.54 7.51 -16.51
CA THR A 37 -24.94 7.95 -16.44
C THR A 37 -25.48 7.51 -15.08
N GLN A 38 -25.94 8.50 -14.31
CA GLN A 38 -26.52 8.32 -12.98
C GLN A 38 -27.68 7.33 -13.03
N HIS A 39 -27.63 6.23 -12.26
CA HIS A 39 -28.77 5.60 -11.57
C HIS A 39 -28.32 4.38 -10.74
N SER A 40 -27.92 4.63 -9.49
CA SER A 40 -28.45 3.96 -8.30
C SER A 40 -27.86 4.67 -7.07
N SER A 41 -28.72 4.93 -6.09
CA SER A 41 -28.42 5.70 -4.89
C SER A 41 -27.46 4.93 -3.96
N THR A 42 -26.16 5.17 -4.07
CA THR A 42 -25.17 4.77 -3.07
C THR A 42 -24.89 5.98 -2.17
N SER A 43 -25.29 5.94 -0.90
CA SER A 43 -24.93 6.97 0.06
C SER A 43 -23.41 6.94 0.30
N ALA A 44 -22.69 7.93 -0.21
CA ALA A 44 -21.25 8.05 0.01
C ALA A 44 -20.96 8.28 1.50
N ARG A 45 -20.13 7.41 2.09
CA ARG A 45 -19.56 7.61 3.43
C ARG A 45 -18.66 8.85 3.39
N SER A 46 -18.95 9.88 4.18
CA SER A 46 -18.10 11.07 4.27
C SER A 46 -16.94 10.80 5.22
N ALA A 47 -15.70 10.95 4.76
CA ALA A 47 -14.51 11.03 5.61
C ALA A 47 -14.01 12.48 5.61
N SER A 48 -13.75 13.07 6.77
CA SER A 48 -13.12 14.40 6.86
C SER A 48 -11.63 14.29 7.14
N THR A 49 -10.81 15.07 6.44
CA THR A 49 -9.36 15.09 6.63
C THR A 49 -8.94 16.33 7.42
N ARG A 50 -8.28 16.19 8.59
CA ARG A 50 -7.58 17.32 9.24
C ARG A 50 -6.10 17.23 8.86
N ARG A 51 -5.56 18.32 8.30
CA ARG A 51 -4.14 18.45 7.94
C ARG A 51 -3.43 19.33 8.95
N SER A 52 -2.36 18.81 9.56
CA SER A 52 -1.40 19.61 10.31
C SER A 52 -0.12 19.73 9.50
N ASN A 53 0.11 20.89 8.88
CA ASN A 53 1.34 21.19 8.16
C ASN A 53 2.35 21.83 9.10
N ARG A 54 3.58 21.32 9.14
CA ARG A 54 4.69 21.99 9.81
C ARG A 54 5.73 22.45 8.79
N GLU A 55 6.33 23.61 9.04
CA GLU A 55 7.45 24.13 8.24
C GLU A 55 8.68 23.21 8.36
N GLY A 56 9.64 23.32 7.45
CA GLY A 56 10.84 22.47 7.38
C GLY A 56 11.81 22.56 8.57
N SER A 57 11.42 23.25 9.65
CA SER A 57 12.15 23.43 10.91
C SER A 57 11.49 22.74 12.11
N ALA A 58 10.43 21.96 11.88
CA ALA A 58 9.70 21.25 12.95
C ALA A 58 10.65 20.38 13.79
N ARG A 59 10.51 20.45 15.12
CA ARG A 59 11.30 19.61 16.03
C ARG A 59 10.64 18.25 16.24
N GLN A 60 11.44 17.24 16.61
CA GLN A 60 10.95 15.88 16.88
C GLN A 60 9.81 15.89 17.92
N GLU A 61 9.96 16.65 19.00
CA GLU A 61 9.00 16.74 20.11
C GLU A 61 7.68 17.37 19.67
N GLU A 62 7.74 18.29 18.71
CA GLU A 62 6.56 18.97 18.19
C GLU A 62 5.70 18.04 17.32
N VAL A 63 6.34 17.22 16.49
CA VAL A 63 5.66 16.21 15.68
C VAL A 63 5.10 15.12 16.59
N ALA A 64 5.89 14.69 17.58
CA ALA A 64 5.49 13.74 18.60
C ALA A 64 4.23 14.21 19.36
N ALA A 65 4.21 15.44 19.86
CA ALA A 65 3.07 15.99 20.59
C ALA A 65 1.76 15.96 19.77
N VAL A 66 1.84 16.26 18.47
CA VAL A 66 0.66 16.17 17.58
C VAL A 66 0.22 14.72 17.41
N ILE A 67 1.15 13.77 17.26
CA ILE A 67 0.80 12.35 17.18
C ILE A 67 0.11 11.88 18.47
N ASP A 68 0.57 12.31 19.64
CA ASP A 68 -0.05 11.94 20.93
C ASP A 68 -1.46 12.51 21.07
N GLU A 69 -1.66 13.77 20.70
CA GLU A 69 -2.98 14.42 20.71
C GLU A 69 -3.98 13.62 19.85
N LEU A 70 -3.57 13.26 18.64
CA LEU A 70 -4.39 12.50 17.71
C LEU A 70 -4.57 11.04 18.13
N ALA A 71 -3.58 10.45 18.80
CA ALA A 71 -3.63 9.09 19.30
C ALA A 71 -4.78 8.90 20.29
N VAL A 72 -5.04 9.90 21.13
CA VAL A 72 -6.10 9.86 22.15
C VAL A 72 -7.43 10.49 21.72
N ASP A 73 -7.47 11.27 20.64
CA ASP A 73 -8.71 11.90 20.14
C ASP A 73 -9.70 10.83 19.60
N PRO A 74 -10.88 10.61 20.23
CA PRO A 74 -11.86 9.62 19.78
C PRO A 74 -12.42 9.90 18.38
N ASP A 75 -12.41 11.16 17.92
CA ASP A 75 -12.90 11.55 16.60
C ASP A 75 -11.89 11.25 15.47
N VAL A 76 -10.68 10.79 15.81
CA VAL A 76 -9.64 10.37 14.86
C VAL A 76 -9.61 8.86 14.77
N SER A 77 -9.94 8.33 13.60
CA SER A 77 -9.88 6.88 13.32
C SER A 77 -8.53 6.47 12.72
N GLY A 78 -7.80 7.39 12.10
CA GLY A 78 -6.55 7.07 11.40
C GLY A 78 -5.55 8.20 11.40
N ILE A 79 -4.27 7.83 11.57
CA ILE A 79 -3.13 8.74 11.57
C ILE A 79 -2.16 8.28 10.47
N LEU A 80 -1.86 9.20 9.53
CA LEU A 80 -0.82 9.02 8.53
C LEU A 80 0.30 10.03 8.78
N LEU A 81 1.53 9.52 8.97
CA LEU A 81 2.75 10.32 8.95
C LEU A 81 3.38 10.26 7.56
N GLN A 82 3.25 11.33 6.78
CA GLN A 82 3.76 11.36 5.41
C GLN A 82 5.30 11.34 5.39
N LEU A 83 5.87 10.37 4.67
CA LEU A 83 7.31 10.24 4.43
C LEU A 83 7.71 10.81 3.04
N PRO A 84 8.99 11.19 2.84
CA PRO A 84 10.08 11.24 3.83
C PRO A 84 9.98 12.46 4.76
N LEU A 85 10.44 12.31 6.00
CA LEU A 85 10.55 13.42 6.95
C LEU A 85 11.72 14.36 6.62
N PRO A 86 11.75 15.61 7.13
CA PRO A 86 12.91 16.48 6.99
C PRO A 86 14.12 15.86 7.69
N THR A 87 15.32 16.21 7.22
CA THR A 87 16.58 15.70 7.78
C THR A 87 16.67 15.96 9.28
N GLY A 88 17.02 14.92 10.04
CA GLY A 88 17.22 15.00 11.49
C GLY A 88 16.02 14.55 12.34
N LEU A 89 14.85 14.33 11.73
CA LEU A 89 13.74 13.68 12.42
C LEU A 89 13.88 12.15 12.38
N ASP A 90 13.64 11.51 13.51
CA ASP A 90 13.58 10.05 13.59
C ASP A 90 12.16 9.57 13.32
N ALA A 91 11.94 9.17 12.06
CA ALA A 91 10.67 8.65 11.58
C ALA A 91 10.23 7.38 12.32
N ALA A 92 11.16 6.47 12.65
CA ALA A 92 10.81 5.22 13.31
C ALA A 92 10.26 5.50 14.71
N THR A 93 10.88 6.41 15.46
CA THR A 93 10.38 6.83 16.77
C THR A 93 9.00 7.49 16.66
N LEU A 94 8.76 8.35 15.66
CA LEU A 94 7.46 9.00 15.48
C LEU A 94 6.36 8.02 15.06
N ILE A 95 6.64 7.15 14.10
CA ILE A 95 5.70 6.13 13.61
C ILE A 95 5.26 5.23 14.77
N ASN A 96 6.19 4.75 15.59
CA ASN A 96 5.89 3.84 16.70
C ASN A 96 5.06 4.46 17.84
N ARG A 97 4.79 5.77 17.79
CA ARG A 97 3.86 6.44 18.71
C ARG A 97 2.41 6.34 18.27
N ILE A 98 2.16 5.96 17.01
CA ILE A 98 0.82 5.77 16.47
C ILE A 98 0.23 4.47 17.05
N PRO A 99 -0.96 4.51 17.68
CA PRO A 99 -1.63 3.29 18.13
C PRO A 99 -1.94 2.37 16.95
N THR A 100 -1.71 1.07 17.10
CA THR A 100 -2.00 0.07 16.03
C THR A 100 -3.44 0.10 15.49
N ALA A 101 -4.41 0.56 16.30
CA ALA A 101 -5.80 0.72 15.86
C ALA A 101 -6.01 1.93 14.94
N LYS A 102 -5.10 2.90 14.95
CA LYS A 102 -5.10 4.12 14.11
C LYS A 102 -3.95 4.16 13.10
N ASP A 103 -3.11 3.13 13.06
CA ASP A 103 -1.97 2.98 12.13
C ASP A 103 -2.46 2.56 10.74
N VAL A 104 -3.13 3.48 10.06
CA VAL A 104 -3.77 3.24 8.77
C VAL A 104 -2.78 3.01 7.63
N ASP A 105 -1.49 3.28 7.83
CA ASP A 105 -0.44 2.92 6.89
C ASP A 105 0.26 1.60 7.26
N GLY A 106 -0.03 1.04 8.44
CA GLY A 106 0.48 -0.26 8.89
C GLY A 106 1.98 -0.31 9.10
N LEU A 107 2.62 0.83 9.44
CA LEU A 107 4.08 0.97 9.49
C LEU A 107 4.69 0.84 10.88
N THR A 108 3.88 0.79 11.94
CA THR A 108 4.42 0.59 13.30
C THR A 108 5.04 -0.80 13.45
N THR A 109 6.05 -0.91 14.33
CA THR A 109 6.66 -2.19 14.70
C THR A 109 5.60 -3.16 15.23
N ALA A 110 4.62 -2.65 15.97
CA ALA A 110 3.52 -3.44 16.50
C ALA A 110 2.57 -3.94 15.38
N SER A 111 2.23 -3.11 14.38
CA SER A 111 1.46 -3.56 13.20
C SER A 111 2.22 -4.59 12.38
N ALA A 112 3.53 -4.38 12.16
CA ALA A 112 4.38 -5.36 11.50
C ALA A 112 4.45 -6.68 12.29
N GLY A 113 4.57 -6.63 13.62
CA GLY A 113 4.54 -7.79 14.50
C GLY A 113 3.21 -8.55 14.41
N ARG A 114 2.08 -7.85 14.41
CA ARG A 114 0.74 -8.43 14.22
C ARG A 114 0.62 -9.10 12.85
N LEU A 115 1.15 -8.50 11.78
CA LEU A 115 1.19 -9.11 10.45
C LEU A 115 2.01 -10.40 10.46
N ALA A 116 3.22 -10.36 11.00
CA ALA A 116 4.09 -11.53 11.07
C ALA A 116 3.47 -12.70 11.85
N ARG A 117 2.69 -12.39 12.88
CA ARG A 117 1.96 -13.38 13.71
C ARG A 117 0.60 -13.79 13.12
N GLY A 118 0.18 -13.17 12.03
CA GLY A 118 -1.14 -13.41 11.43
C GLY A 118 -2.32 -12.90 12.27
N GLU A 119 -2.06 -12.02 13.24
CA GLU A 119 -3.06 -11.42 14.13
C GLU A 119 -3.88 -10.35 13.42
N ARG A 120 -5.07 -10.05 13.95
CA ARG A 120 -5.94 -8.97 13.45
C ARG A 120 -5.21 -7.62 13.56
N GLY A 121 -5.27 -6.82 12.49
CA GLY A 121 -4.65 -5.50 12.43
C GLY A 121 -4.73 -4.91 11.02
N LEU A 122 -4.57 -3.60 10.94
CA LEU A 122 -4.46 -2.87 9.68
C LEU A 122 -3.18 -3.32 8.95
N ARG A 123 -3.22 -3.31 7.61
CA ARG A 123 -2.15 -3.88 6.78
C ARG A 123 -1.43 -2.81 5.99
N PRO A 124 -0.12 -2.95 5.72
CA PRO A 124 0.63 -1.93 5.02
C PRO A 124 0.05 -1.67 3.62
N CYS A 125 -0.13 -0.40 3.28
CA CYS A 125 -0.95 0.02 2.15
C CYS A 125 -0.41 -0.48 0.80
N THR A 126 0.88 -0.26 0.53
CA THR A 126 1.49 -0.66 -0.75
C THR A 126 1.48 -2.19 -0.94
N PRO A 127 1.95 -3.01 0.02
CA PRO A 127 1.79 -4.48 -0.05
C PRO A 127 0.36 -4.93 -0.27
N SER A 128 -0.61 -4.35 0.45
CA SER A 128 -2.02 -4.70 0.31
C SER A 128 -2.55 -4.30 -1.07
N GLY A 129 -2.10 -3.17 -1.62
CA GLY A 129 -2.47 -2.71 -2.94
C GLY A 129 -1.96 -3.62 -4.04
N VAL A 130 -0.77 -4.20 -3.89
CA VAL A 130 -0.26 -5.24 -4.80
C VAL A 130 -1.15 -6.48 -4.75
N VAL A 131 -1.52 -6.97 -3.56
CA VAL A 131 -2.41 -8.13 -3.43
C VAL A 131 -3.78 -7.85 -4.04
N GLU A 132 -4.34 -6.66 -3.80
CA GLU A 132 -5.63 -6.23 -4.38
C GLU A 132 -5.57 -6.16 -5.91
N LEU A 133 -4.48 -5.65 -6.50
CA LEU A 133 -4.31 -5.66 -7.96
C LEU A 133 -4.32 -7.06 -8.55
N LEU A 134 -3.62 -8.00 -7.90
CA LEU A 134 -3.59 -9.40 -8.32
C LEU A 134 -4.99 -10.01 -8.26
N ASP A 135 -5.73 -9.78 -7.17
CA ASP A 135 -7.10 -10.27 -6.98
C ASP A 135 -8.06 -9.66 -8.02
N ALA A 136 -7.99 -8.34 -8.23
CA ALA A 136 -8.84 -7.62 -9.19
C ALA A 136 -8.63 -8.07 -10.64
N GLU A 137 -7.40 -8.46 -11.00
CA GLU A 137 -7.06 -8.98 -12.32
C GLU A 137 -7.29 -10.50 -12.47
N GLY A 138 -7.77 -11.17 -11.42
CA GLY A 138 -8.03 -12.61 -11.42
C GLY A 138 -6.76 -13.44 -11.53
N ILE A 139 -5.64 -12.95 -10.99
CA ILE A 139 -4.35 -13.63 -11.00
C ILE A 139 -4.30 -14.56 -9.78
N GLU A 140 -4.21 -15.87 -10.03
CA GLU A 140 -4.19 -16.88 -8.97
C GLU A 140 -2.89 -16.78 -8.15
N ILE A 141 -3.02 -16.41 -6.86
CA ILE A 141 -1.89 -16.34 -5.93
C ILE A 141 -1.61 -17.71 -5.30
N LYS A 142 -2.64 -18.52 -5.05
CA LYS A 142 -2.49 -19.78 -4.32
C LYS A 142 -1.71 -20.79 -5.15
N GLY A 143 -0.60 -21.27 -4.61
CA GLY A 143 0.30 -22.20 -5.27
C GLY A 143 1.24 -21.58 -6.31
N ALA A 144 1.12 -20.28 -6.59
CA ALA A 144 2.01 -19.59 -7.52
C ALA A 144 3.44 -19.46 -6.95
N CYS A 145 4.42 -19.51 -7.83
CA CYS A 145 5.80 -19.12 -7.52
C CYS A 145 5.93 -17.60 -7.65
N VAL A 146 6.24 -16.92 -6.55
CA VAL A 146 6.35 -15.46 -6.52
C VAL A 146 7.76 -15.05 -6.14
N ALA A 147 8.38 -14.20 -6.95
CA ALA A 147 9.64 -13.54 -6.60
C ALA A 147 9.35 -12.09 -6.19
N VAL A 148 9.79 -11.70 -5.00
CA VAL A 148 9.76 -10.32 -4.51
C VAL A 148 11.19 -9.80 -4.51
N VAL A 149 11.51 -8.87 -5.41
CA VAL A 149 12.83 -8.24 -5.51
C VAL A 149 12.79 -6.92 -4.75
N GLY A 150 13.46 -6.90 -3.59
CA GLY A 150 13.40 -5.82 -2.63
C GLY A 150 13.00 -6.34 -1.26
N TRP A 151 13.72 -5.92 -0.22
CA TRP A 151 13.58 -6.45 1.15
C TRP A 151 13.24 -5.35 2.17
N GLY A 152 12.91 -4.15 1.70
CA GLY A 152 12.58 -3.00 2.54
C GLY A 152 11.37 -3.26 3.45
N GLU A 153 11.34 -2.54 4.56
CA GLU A 153 10.29 -2.64 5.58
C GLU A 153 8.93 -2.16 5.09
N LEU A 154 8.91 -1.21 4.15
CA LEU A 154 7.68 -0.62 3.63
C LEU A 154 6.94 -1.53 2.63
N VAL A 155 7.67 -2.37 1.89
CA VAL A 155 7.09 -3.16 0.79
C VAL A 155 7.51 -4.62 0.84
N GLY A 156 8.78 -4.91 0.60
CA GLY A 156 9.25 -6.28 0.32
C GLY A 156 8.91 -7.31 1.39
N ARG A 157 9.34 -7.05 2.63
CA ARG A 157 9.08 -7.93 3.79
C ARG A 157 7.59 -8.14 4.07
N PRO A 158 6.76 -7.08 4.25
CA PRO A 158 5.35 -7.28 4.50
C PRO A 158 4.59 -7.92 3.33
N LEU A 159 4.96 -7.60 2.08
CA LEU A 159 4.34 -8.21 0.90
C LEU A 159 4.60 -9.71 0.85
N ALA A 160 5.84 -10.15 1.10
CA ALA A 160 6.17 -11.57 1.18
C ALA A 160 5.29 -12.30 2.22
N GLN A 161 5.08 -11.70 3.39
CA GLN A 161 4.22 -12.27 4.44
C GLN A 161 2.75 -12.36 3.98
N LEU A 162 2.22 -11.33 3.32
CA LEU A 162 0.85 -11.36 2.78
C LEU A 162 0.68 -12.45 1.73
N LEU A 163 1.62 -12.58 0.79
CA LEU A 163 1.59 -13.58 -0.28
C LEU A 163 1.69 -15.02 0.27
N VAL A 164 2.58 -15.26 1.24
CA VAL A 164 2.67 -16.57 1.93
C VAL A 164 1.35 -16.92 2.59
N ARG A 165 0.68 -15.96 3.25
CA ARG A 165 -0.66 -16.19 3.86
C ARG A 165 -1.75 -16.48 2.82
N ARG A 166 -1.58 -16.02 1.57
CA ARG A 166 -2.46 -16.36 0.44
C ARG A 166 -2.08 -17.68 -0.24
N GLY A 167 -1.09 -18.40 0.28
CA GLY A 167 -0.69 -19.72 -0.17
C GLY A 167 0.29 -19.72 -1.34
N ALA A 168 0.97 -18.61 -1.61
CA ALA A 168 2.06 -18.54 -2.59
C ALA A 168 3.34 -19.18 -2.04
N THR A 169 4.17 -19.73 -2.95
CA THR A 169 5.58 -20.02 -2.67
C THR A 169 6.38 -18.75 -2.98
N VAL A 170 6.98 -18.13 -1.96
CA VAL A 170 7.63 -16.82 -2.11
C VAL A 170 9.13 -16.91 -1.95
N THR A 171 9.86 -16.36 -2.92
CA THR A 171 11.31 -16.12 -2.83
C THR A 171 11.57 -14.63 -2.74
N VAL A 172 12.32 -14.20 -1.73
CA VAL A 172 12.75 -12.80 -1.59
C VAL A 172 14.17 -12.66 -2.14
N ALA A 173 14.34 -11.77 -3.11
CA ALA A 173 15.62 -11.41 -3.72
C ALA A 173 15.90 -9.92 -3.52
N HIS A 174 17.10 -9.48 -3.85
CA HIS A 174 17.54 -8.09 -3.70
C HIS A 174 18.70 -7.79 -4.64
N GLU A 175 19.13 -6.53 -4.69
CA GLU A 175 20.23 -6.04 -5.51
C GLU A 175 21.57 -6.74 -5.23
N PHE A 176 21.74 -7.36 -4.05
CA PHE A 176 22.93 -8.15 -3.69
C PHE A 176 22.80 -9.67 -4.02
N THR A 177 21.69 -10.11 -4.61
CA THR A 177 21.50 -11.53 -4.97
C THR A 177 22.47 -11.90 -6.09
N ALA A 178 23.32 -12.91 -5.86
CA ALA A 178 24.44 -13.24 -6.74
C ALA A 178 24.05 -13.52 -8.19
N ASP A 179 22.95 -14.24 -8.41
CA ASP A 179 22.34 -14.43 -9.73
C ASP A 179 20.84 -14.11 -9.61
N LEU A 180 20.51 -12.83 -9.79
CA LEU A 180 19.14 -12.35 -9.70
C LEU A 180 18.24 -13.03 -10.73
N ALA A 181 18.74 -13.24 -11.96
CA ALA A 181 17.97 -13.85 -13.04
C ALA A 181 17.60 -15.31 -12.73
N ALA A 182 18.52 -16.11 -12.20
CA ALA A 182 18.23 -17.48 -11.80
C ALA A 182 17.15 -17.56 -10.72
N VAL A 183 17.07 -16.55 -9.83
CA VAL A 183 16.09 -16.49 -8.75
C VAL A 183 14.71 -16.02 -9.24
N THR A 184 14.64 -15.03 -10.12
CA THR A 184 13.37 -14.43 -10.55
C THR A 184 12.71 -15.16 -11.71
N ARG A 185 13.49 -15.81 -12.58
CA ARG A 185 13.00 -16.41 -13.82
C ARG A 185 12.04 -17.60 -13.66
N PRO A 186 12.05 -18.36 -12.55
CA PRO A 186 11.01 -19.36 -12.30
C PRO A 186 9.64 -18.77 -11.90
N ALA A 187 9.58 -17.50 -11.50
CA ALA A 187 8.39 -16.91 -10.90
C ALA A 187 7.25 -16.69 -11.91
N ASP A 188 6.03 -17.06 -11.51
CA ASP A 188 4.79 -16.74 -12.19
C ASP A 188 4.38 -15.28 -11.97
N ILE A 189 4.74 -14.76 -10.79
CA ILE A 189 4.51 -13.36 -10.39
C ILE A 189 5.86 -12.78 -9.94
N LEU A 190 6.28 -11.68 -10.54
CA LEU A 190 7.49 -10.95 -10.17
C LEU A 190 7.09 -9.58 -9.64
N VAL A 191 7.37 -9.30 -8.37
CA VAL A 191 7.16 -7.98 -7.77
C VAL A 191 8.50 -7.30 -7.53
N VAL A 192 8.67 -6.07 -8.01
CA VAL A 192 9.93 -5.31 -7.95
C VAL A 192 9.72 -4.04 -7.13
N ALA A 193 10.45 -3.93 -6.02
CA ALA A 193 10.35 -2.86 -5.02
C ALA A 193 11.72 -2.56 -4.41
N THR A 194 12.74 -2.32 -5.25
CA THR A 194 14.12 -2.05 -4.82
C THR A 194 14.42 -0.56 -4.72
N GLY A 195 13.69 0.28 -5.47
CA GLY A 195 14.08 1.67 -5.65
C GLY A 195 15.37 1.81 -6.47
N VAL A 196 15.69 0.81 -7.30
CA VAL A 196 16.82 0.86 -8.26
C VAL A 196 16.26 0.88 -9.67
N ARG A 197 16.34 2.05 -10.30
CA ARG A 197 15.76 2.32 -11.63
C ARG A 197 16.25 1.31 -12.67
N GLY A 198 15.32 0.63 -13.32
CA GLY A 198 15.59 -0.27 -14.44
C GLY A 198 16.46 -1.50 -14.11
N LEU A 199 16.50 -1.93 -12.84
CA LEU A 199 17.22 -3.13 -12.41
C LEU A 199 16.73 -4.39 -13.13
N VAL A 200 15.42 -4.54 -13.28
CA VAL A 200 14.80 -5.75 -13.86
C VAL A 200 14.52 -5.55 -15.34
N GLY A 201 14.75 -6.59 -16.14
CA GLY A 201 14.48 -6.62 -17.57
C GLY A 201 14.36 -8.06 -18.12
N PRO A 202 14.45 -8.28 -19.44
CA PRO A 202 14.05 -9.53 -20.10
C PRO A 202 14.66 -10.81 -19.53
N GLU A 203 15.92 -10.75 -19.12
CA GLU A 203 16.68 -11.87 -18.55
C GLU A 203 16.12 -12.37 -17.22
N HIS A 204 15.36 -11.53 -16.52
CA HIS A 204 14.79 -11.79 -15.19
C HIS A 204 13.36 -12.34 -15.24
N VAL A 205 12.66 -12.22 -16.37
CA VAL A 205 11.22 -12.45 -16.47
C VAL A 205 10.93 -13.79 -17.15
N LYS A 206 10.06 -14.59 -16.52
CA LYS A 206 9.48 -15.77 -17.14
C LYS A 206 8.51 -15.35 -18.26
N PRO A 207 8.59 -15.93 -19.47
CA PRO A 207 7.58 -15.69 -20.49
C PRO A 207 6.16 -15.97 -19.96
N GLY A 208 5.26 -15.01 -20.13
CA GLY A 208 3.88 -15.09 -19.63
C GLY A 208 3.67 -14.69 -18.16
N ALA A 209 4.72 -14.36 -17.40
CA ALA A 209 4.57 -13.94 -16.00
C ALA A 209 3.86 -12.60 -15.84
N THR A 210 3.29 -12.40 -14.65
CA THR A 210 2.81 -11.11 -14.19
C THR A 210 3.96 -10.34 -13.56
N VAL A 211 4.20 -9.11 -13.99
CA VAL A 211 5.22 -8.21 -13.43
C VAL A 211 4.54 -7.03 -12.73
N ILE A 212 4.84 -6.84 -11.45
CA ILE A 212 4.38 -5.69 -10.66
C ILE A 212 5.60 -4.81 -10.37
N ASP A 213 5.62 -3.62 -10.96
CA ASP A 213 6.63 -2.58 -10.72
C ASP A 213 6.10 -1.60 -9.67
N VAL A 214 6.68 -1.67 -8.46
CA VAL A 214 6.36 -0.79 -7.33
C VAL A 214 7.25 0.46 -7.35
N GLY A 215 8.39 0.41 -8.05
CA GLY A 215 9.36 1.49 -8.08
C GLY A 215 8.79 2.76 -8.69
N ILE A 216 9.16 3.91 -8.13
CA ILE A 216 8.83 5.22 -8.68
C ILE A 216 10.07 6.11 -8.67
N HIS A 217 10.52 6.49 -9.86
CA HIS A 217 11.65 7.37 -10.12
C HIS A 217 11.18 8.58 -10.90
N ARG A 218 11.59 9.77 -10.46
CA ARG A 218 11.36 11.02 -11.20
C ARG A 218 12.52 11.29 -12.13
N THR A 219 12.24 11.45 -13.41
CA THR A 219 13.20 11.85 -14.44
C THR A 219 12.72 13.14 -15.12
N PRO A 220 13.57 13.81 -15.92
CA PRO A 220 13.15 14.93 -16.75
C PRO A 220 12.00 14.58 -17.71
N ASP A 221 11.93 13.32 -18.14
CA ASP A 221 10.98 12.83 -19.15
C ASP A 221 9.69 12.24 -18.55
N GLY A 222 9.61 12.11 -17.22
CA GLY A 222 8.42 11.62 -16.52
C GLY A 222 8.70 10.71 -15.34
N LEU A 223 7.73 9.83 -15.03
CA LEU A 223 7.87 8.82 -13.99
C LEU A 223 8.25 7.48 -14.65
N THR A 224 9.19 6.77 -14.04
CA THR A 224 9.61 5.42 -14.44
C THR A 224 9.83 4.54 -13.22
N GLY A 225 9.95 3.23 -13.40
CA GLY A 225 10.01 2.27 -12.30
C GLY A 225 11.35 1.53 -12.19
N ASP A 226 11.32 0.44 -11.43
CA ASP A 226 12.46 -0.46 -11.24
C ASP A 226 12.62 -1.44 -12.42
N VAL A 227 11.64 -1.50 -13.33
CA VAL A 227 11.59 -2.42 -14.47
C VAL A 227 11.78 -1.69 -15.80
N ARG A 228 12.57 -2.27 -16.70
CA ARG A 228 12.70 -1.86 -18.11
C ARG A 228 11.47 -2.32 -18.92
N ALA A 229 10.31 -1.74 -18.60
CA ALA A 229 9.01 -2.21 -19.09
C ALA A 229 8.89 -2.31 -20.61
N ALA A 230 9.49 -1.37 -21.35
CA ALA A 230 9.47 -1.37 -22.82
C ALA A 230 10.18 -2.59 -23.44
N GLU A 231 11.15 -3.18 -22.74
CA GLU A 231 11.86 -4.37 -23.21
C GLU A 231 11.09 -5.67 -22.93
N LEU A 232 10.00 -5.62 -22.17
CA LEU A 232 9.21 -6.77 -21.78
C LEU A 232 7.98 -7.02 -22.68
N ASP A 233 7.81 -6.20 -23.71
CA ASP A 233 6.76 -6.40 -24.71
C ASP A 233 6.92 -7.77 -25.39
N GLY A 234 5.84 -8.53 -25.47
CA GLY A 234 5.84 -9.91 -25.95
C GLY A 234 6.51 -10.94 -25.02
N ILE A 235 7.04 -10.54 -23.86
CA ILE A 235 7.65 -11.44 -22.85
C ILE A 235 6.73 -11.58 -21.65
N ALA A 236 6.43 -10.48 -20.96
CA ALA A 236 5.54 -10.50 -19.81
C ALA A 236 4.10 -10.77 -20.27
N GLY A 237 3.37 -11.60 -19.53
CA GLY A 237 1.94 -11.80 -19.78
C GLY A 237 1.13 -10.57 -19.34
N ARG A 238 1.58 -9.92 -18.26
CA ARG A 238 1.00 -8.71 -17.69
C ARG A 238 2.09 -7.86 -17.05
N ILE A 239 1.97 -6.55 -17.11
CA ILE A 239 2.87 -5.63 -16.41
C ILE A 239 2.10 -4.40 -15.91
N THR A 240 2.36 -3.96 -14.68
CA THR A 240 1.79 -2.70 -14.18
C THR A 240 2.49 -1.50 -14.83
N PRO A 241 1.73 -0.47 -15.26
CA PRO A 241 2.35 0.74 -15.78
C PRO A 241 2.97 1.57 -14.64
N VAL A 242 4.03 2.28 -14.97
CA VAL A 242 4.60 3.35 -14.13
C VAL A 242 4.61 4.63 -14.93
N PRO A 243 3.82 5.66 -14.55
CA PRO A 243 2.89 5.71 -13.41
C PRO A 243 1.54 5.01 -13.70
N GLY A 244 0.70 4.88 -12.68
CA GLY A 244 -0.70 4.44 -12.83
C GLY A 244 -1.00 3.01 -12.38
N GLY A 245 0.02 2.23 -12.01
CA GLY A 245 -0.13 0.90 -11.43
C GLY A 245 -0.28 0.92 -9.91
N VAL A 246 0.81 0.70 -9.18
CA VAL A 246 0.78 0.46 -7.72
C VAL A 246 0.49 1.74 -6.91
N GLY A 247 0.97 2.91 -7.35
CA GLY A 247 0.83 4.17 -6.61
C GLY A 247 -0.61 4.55 -6.23
N PRO A 248 -1.58 4.54 -7.18
CA PRO A 248 -3.00 4.75 -6.87
C PRO A 248 -3.56 3.76 -5.84
N MET A 249 -3.07 2.52 -5.84
CA MET A 249 -3.53 1.48 -4.94
C MET A 249 -3.03 1.70 -3.51
N THR A 250 -1.85 2.27 -3.32
CA THR A 250 -1.38 2.70 -1.98
C THR A 250 -2.39 3.67 -1.35
N ILE A 251 -2.89 4.64 -2.12
CA ILE A 251 -3.89 5.60 -1.64
C ILE A 251 -5.23 4.92 -1.38
N ALA A 252 -5.66 4.03 -2.28
CA ALA A 252 -6.89 3.28 -2.09
C ALA A 252 -6.87 2.45 -0.80
N MET A 253 -5.76 1.74 -0.54
CA MET A 253 -5.63 0.90 0.66
C MET A 253 -5.52 1.72 1.94
N LEU A 254 -4.95 2.92 1.90
CA LEU A 254 -5.01 3.85 3.02
C LEU A 254 -6.46 4.20 3.38
N MET A 255 -7.32 4.43 2.38
CA MET A 255 -8.75 4.71 2.61
C MET A 255 -9.49 3.49 3.15
N VAL A 256 -9.17 2.29 2.64
CA VAL A 256 -9.73 1.02 3.15
C VAL A 256 -9.35 0.82 4.62
N ASN A 257 -8.07 0.96 4.97
CA ASN A 257 -7.61 0.84 6.35
C ASN A 257 -8.25 1.88 7.26
N THR A 258 -8.38 3.12 6.79
CA THR A 258 -9.05 4.20 7.53
C THR A 258 -10.51 3.86 7.83
N LEU A 259 -11.22 3.33 6.83
CA LEU A 259 -12.60 2.91 7.01
C LEU A 259 -12.70 1.75 8.00
N GLN A 260 -11.82 0.76 7.87
CA GLN A 260 -11.77 -0.38 8.77
C GLN A 260 -11.47 0.05 10.23
N ALA A 261 -10.56 0.99 10.42
CA ALA A 261 -10.27 1.55 11.73
C ALA A 261 -11.48 2.27 12.35
N ALA A 262 -12.23 3.04 11.54
CA ALA A 262 -13.44 3.71 11.99
C ALA A 262 -14.53 2.71 12.40
N GLU A 263 -14.71 1.63 11.64
CA GLU A 263 -15.65 0.56 11.97
C GLU A 263 -15.29 -0.13 13.29
N TRP A 264 -14.00 -0.42 13.52
CA TRP A 264 -13.55 -1.04 14.77
C TRP A 264 -13.75 -0.16 16.00
N ASN A 265 -13.59 1.16 15.86
CA ASN A 265 -13.86 2.10 16.95
C ASN A 265 -15.36 2.11 17.29
N ALA A 266 -16.24 2.14 16.28
CA ALA A 266 -17.68 2.11 16.48
C ALA A 266 -18.16 0.79 17.12
N GLU A 267 -17.57 -0.35 16.74
CA GLU A 267 -17.83 -1.65 17.39
C GLU A 267 -17.45 -1.64 18.87
N ALA A 268 -16.28 -1.10 19.22
CA ALA A 268 -15.81 -1.02 20.59
C ALA A 268 -16.67 -0.10 21.48
N GLU A 269 -17.27 0.94 20.90
CA GLU A 269 -18.23 1.82 21.60
C GLU A 269 -19.61 1.18 21.79
N ALA A 270 -19.97 0.21 20.94
CA ALA A 270 -21.27 -0.45 20.95
C ALA A 270 -21.35 -1.70 21.86
N GLU A 271 -20.23 -2.23 22.33
CA GLU A 271 -20.22 -3.32 23.32
C GLU A 271 -20.62 -2.80 24.71
N PRO A 272 -21.76 -3.24 25.29
CA PRO A 272 -22.14 -2.84 26.64
C PRO A 272 -21.19 -3.44 27.69
N ALA A 273 -20.77 -2.60 28.64
CA ALA A 273 -19.92 -2.95 29.78
C ALA A 273 -20.55 -3.97 30.75
#